data_AF-A0A2V8L7Y4-F1
#
_entry.id   AF-A0A2V8L7Y4-F1
#
_cell.length_a   1.000
_cell.length_b   1.000
_cell.length_c   1.000
_cell.angle_alpha   90.00
_cell.angle_beta   90.00
_cell.angle_gamma   90.00
#
_symmetry.space_group_name_H-M   'P 1'
#
loop_
_entity.id
_entity.type
_entity.pdbx_description
1 polymer ?
#
loop_
_entity_poly.entity_id
_entity_poly.type
_entity_poly.pdbx_seq_one_letter_code
_entity_poly.pdbx_strand_id
1 'polypeptide(L)'
;MPDRKPRFDGVWAGPAFIHVVGPNDTDTPRVTSFDRSKMAPYLPGAEAKFFRKPTGDLRNDDPTALCLPDGDPREALAPYSQQIVQTPDMVVILYEFMHFFRVIPIGKPHPADVELTFMGDAVANWDGDTLVIDTIGLREWTLSASNLWHSDALHTIERLKHIDPTTVSYEITIDDPKIFTRPWSQTFQMKLHPTWSLLE
;
A
#
# COMPACT_ATOMS: atom_id res chain seq x y z
N MET A 1 -3.48 18.78 -27.88
CA MET A 1 -3.04 17.38 -27.70
C MET A 1 -3.98 16.78 -26.67
N PRO A 2 -4.54 15.58 -26.84
CA PRO A 2 -5.40 15.01 -25.79
C PRO A 2 -4.59 14.90 -24.50
N ASP A 3 -5.17 15.34 -23.38
CA ASP A 3 -4.51 15.49 -22.09
C ASP A 3 -3.80 14.21 -21.66
N ARG A 4 -2.47 14.20 -21.79
CA ARG A 4 -1.65 13.04 -21.43
C ARG A 4 -1.58 12.97 -19.91
N LYS A 5 -2.25 11.97 -19.32
CA LYS A 5 -2.18 11.70 -17.89
C LYS A 5 -0.73 11.49 -17.43
N PRO A 6 -0.40 11.85 -16.17
CA PRO A 6 0.91 11.59 -15.60
C PRO A 6 1.34 10.13 -15.74
N ARG A 7 2.64 9.92 -15.84
CA ARG A 7 3.26 8.60 -15.99
C ARG A 7 4.06 8.30 -14.73
N PHE A 8 3.74 7.17 -14.10
CA PHE A 8 4.40 6.69 -12.89
C PHE A 8 5.44 5.59 -13.18
N ASP A 9 5.74 5.29 -14.45
CA ASP A 9 6.66 4.21 -14.80
C ASP A 9 8.04 4.39 -14.18
N GLY A 10 8.59 3.30 -13.63
CA GLY A 10 9.93 3.27 -13.10
C GLY A 10 10.06 2.43 -11.84
N VAL A 11 11.28 2.35 -11.32
CA VAL A 11 11.58 1.72 -10.04
C VAL A 11 11.61 2.81 -8.97
N TRP A 12 10.89 2.59 -7.89
CA TRP A 12 10.70 3.54 -6.82
C TRP A 12 11.25 2.97 -5.51
N ALA A 13 11.97 3.80 -4.77
CA ALA A 13 12.04 3.64 -3.31
C ALA A 13 10.62 3.87 -2.79
N GLY A 14 10.01 2.82 -2.25
CA GLY A 14 8.58 2.78 -1.91
C GLY A 14 8.21 3.62 -0.69
N PRO A 15 6.92 3.66 -0.31
CA PRO A 15 6.37 4.42 0.83
C PRO A 15 7.07 4.20 2.17
N ALA A 16 7.76 3.06 2.32
CA ALA A 16 8.43 2.65 3.54
C ALA A 16 9.88 3.12 3.69
N PHE A 17 10.37 3.90 2.73
CA PHE A 17 11.73 4.44 2.75
C PHE A 17 11.78 5.78 3.49
N ILE A 18 12.90 6.05 4.17
CA ILE A 18 13.17 7.38 4.72
C ILE A 18 13.87 8.21 3.64
N HIS A 19 13.14 9.18 3.07
CA HIS A 19 13.66 10.10 2.06
C HIS A 19 14.27 11.35 2.73
N VAL A 20 15.47 11.23 3.31
CA VAL A 20 16.19 12.42 3.82
C VAL A 20 16.92 13.10 2.67
N VAL A 21 16.46 14.29 2.28
CA VAL A 21 17.12 15.11 1.26
C VAL A 21 18.45 15.64 1.82
N GLY A 22 19.57 15.18 1.28
CA GLY A 22 20.92 15.62 1.63
C GLY A 22 21.97 15.11 0.63
N PRO A 23 23.24 15.53 0.75
CA PRO A 23 24.32 15.11 -0.17
C PRO A 23 24.60 13.60 -0.13
N ASN A 24 24.15 12.92 0.92
CA ASN A 24 24.07 11.46 1.02
C ASN A 24 22.60 11.09 1.13
N ASP A 25 21.89 11.18 0.02
CA ASP A 25 20.56 10.61 -0.14
C ASP A 25 20.65 9.12 0.19
N THR A 26 20.10 8.73 1.34
CA THR A 26 20.35 7.39 1.90
C THR A 26 19.20 6.43 1.68
N ASP A 27 18.10 6.87 1.03
CA ASP A 27 16.84 6.14 0.80
C ASP A 27 16.80 4.86 1.63
N THR A 28 16.72 5.05 2.95
CA THR A 28 17.02 3.96 3.88
C THR A 28 15.74 3.20 4.11
N PRO A 29 15.71 1.89 3.83
CA PRO A 29 14.53 1.09 4.09
C PRO A 29 14.24 1.11 5.59
N ARG A 30 12.99 1.37 5.96
CA ARG A 30 12.52 1.31 7.35
C ARG A 30 11.30 0.42 7.41
N VAL A 31 11.28 -0.49 8.38
CA VAL A 31 10.05 -1.20 8.75
C VAL A 31 8.99 -0.17 9.11
N THR A 32 8.06 0.04 8.18
CA THR A 32 7.11 1.12 8.24
C THR A 32 5.81 0.63 8.86
N SER A 33 5.24 1.51 9.66
CA SER A 33 3.93 1.33 10.27
C SER A 33 3.22 2.66 10.27
N PHE A 34 1.91 2.59 10.38
CA PHE A 34 1.08 3.76 10.46
C PHE A 34 1.33 4.53 11.75
N ASP A 35 1.32 5.85 11.63
CA ASP A 35 1.37 6.76 12.77
C ASP A 35 0.07 6.64 13.54
N ARG A 36 0.14 6.07 14.75
CA ARG A 36 -1.03 5.86 15.61
C ARG A 36 -1.76 7.16 15.95
N SER A 37 -1.09 8.32 15.90
CA SER A 37 -1.73 9.62 16.13
C SER A 37 -2.65 10.05 14.99
N LYS A 38 -2.48 9.48 13.79
CA LYS A 38 -3.34 9.74 12.61
C LYS A 38 -4.53 8.78 12.52
N MET A 39 -4.50 7.67 13.25
CA MET A 39 -5.57 6.68 13.23
C MET A 39 -6.87 7.23 13.81
N ALA A 40 -7.99 6.82 13.25
CA ALA A 40 -9.29 7.11 13.84
C ALA A 40 -9.48 6.35 15.18
N PRO A 41 -10.39 6.80 16.05
CA PRO A 41 -10.76 6.04 17.23
C PRO A 41 -11.33 4.66 16.87
N TYR A 42 -10.99 3.65 17.66
CA TYR A 42 -11.54 2.30 17.51
C TYR A 42 -13.01 2.25 17.93
N LEU A 43 -13.75 1.30 17.36
CA LEU A 43 -15.03 0.86 17.91
C LEU A 43 -14.82 0.20 19.28
N PRO A 44 -15.83 0.20 20.17
CA PRO A 44 -15.75 -0.48 21.46
C PRO A 44 -15.31 -1.95 21.31
N GLY A 45 -14.17 -2.31 21.92
CA GLY A 45 -13.60 -3.66 21.89
C GLY A 45 -12.86 -4.04 20.60
N ALA A 46 -12.82 -3.18 19.59
CA ALA A 46 -12.14 -3.48 18.33
C ALA A 46 -10.62 -3.31 18.38
N GLU A 47 -10.08 -2.59 19.37
CA GLU A 47 -8.64 -2.45 19.57
C GLU A 47 -7.92 -3.81 19.69
N ALA A 48 -8.54 -4.79 20.37
CA ALA A 48 -7.97 -6.13 20.51
C ALA A 48 -7.98 -6.95 19.20
N LYS A 49 -8.82 -6.57 18.23
CA LYS A 49 -8.81 -7.15 16.88
C LYS A 49 -7.73 -6.53 16.03
N PHE A 50 -7.56 -5.21 16.16
CA PHE A 50 -6.57 -4.42 15.44
C PHE A 50 -5.14 -4.69 15.93
N PHE A 51 -4.94 -4.71 17.24
CA PHE A 51 -3.66 -4.96 17.88
C PHE A 51 -3.67 -6.34 18.51
N ARG A 52 -3.04 -7.30 17.82
CA ARG A 52 -2.81 -8.63 18.39
C ARG A 52 -1.54 -8.58 19.21
N LYS A 53 -1.62 -8.99 20.48
CA LYS A 53 -0.43 -9.04 21.33
C LYS A 53 0.50 -10.15 20.80
N PRO A 54 1.78 -9.85 20.51
CA PRO A 54 2.73 -10.88 20.10
C PRO A 54 2.83 -12.00 21.13
N THR A 55 2.88 -13.24 20.65
CA THR A 55 3.06 -14.45 21.43
C THR A 55 4.53 -14.75 21.71
N GLY A 56 5.44 -14.17 20.93
CA GLY A 56 6.88 -14.45 20.96
C GLY A 56 7.31 -15.56 20.00
N ASP A 57 6.36 -16.19 19.29
CA ASP A 57 6.63 -17.14 18.21
C ASP A 57 6.26 -16.51 16.87
N LEU A 58 7.27 -16.27 16.02
CA LEU A 58 7.10 -15.66 14.71
C LEU A 58 6.11 -16.42 13.83
N ARG A 59 5.96 -17.74 14.01
CA ARG A 59 4.98 -18.54 13.26
C ARG A 59 3.53 -18.12 13.53
N ASN A 60 3.27 -17.50 14.68
CA ASN A 60 1.96 -16.99 15.07
C ASN A 60 1.87 -15.47 14.93
N ASP A 61 3.00 -14.77 15.03
CA ASP A 61 3.06 -13.31 15.11
C ASP A 61 3.30 -12.64 13.75
N ASP A 62 3.92 -13.34 12.79
CA ASP A 62 4.13 -12.83 11.44
C ASP A 62 3.76 -13.90 10.39
N PRO A 63 2.70 -13.67 9.59
CA PRO A 63 2.30 -14.64 8.59
C PRO A 63 3.36 -14.95 7.53
N THR A 64 4.30 -14.03 7.27
CA THR A 64 5.41 -14.27 6.32
C THR A 64 6.32 -15.41 6.79
N ALA A 65 6.39 -15.68 8.10
CA ALA A 65 7.14 -16.81 8.66
C ALA A 65 6.55 -18.18 8.26
N LEU A 66 5.33 -18.20 7.75
CA LEU A 66 4.64 -19.39 7.20
C LEU A 66 4.60 -19.39 5.67
N CYS A 67 5.40 -18.55 5.01
CA CYS A 67 5.38 -18.35 3.55
C CYS A 67 4.00 -17.91 3.02
N LEU A 68 3.18 -17.29 3.86
CA LEU A 68 1.91 -16.70 3.45
C LEU A 68 2.15 -15.29 2.89
N PRO A 69 1.31 -14.81 1.96
CA PRO A 69 1.47 -13.48 1.38
C PRO A 69 1.51 -12.36 2.43
N ASP A 70 2.26 -11.29 2.18
CA ASP A 70 2.31 -10.13 3.08
C ASP A 70 0.95 -9.38 3.13
N GLY A 71 0.31 -9.31 1.96
CA GLY A 71 -1.02 -8.75 1.75
C GLY A 71 -1.05 -7.22 1.65
N ASP A 72 -2.08 -6.67 1.00
CA ASP A 72 -2.27 -5.22 0.90
C ASP A 72 -2.96 -4.68 2.17
N PRO A 73 -2.54 -3.53 2.73
CA PRO A 73 -1.52 -2.60 2.25
C PRO A 73 -0.11 -2.86 2.80
N ARG A 74 0.11 -3.92 3.59
CA ARG A 74 1.41 -4.19 4.20
C ARG A 74 2.50 -4.34 3.13
N GLU A 75 2.21 -5.03 2.04
CA GLU A 75 3.09 -5.23 0.88
C GLU A 75 3.51 -3.89 0.24
N ALA A 76 2.56 -2.98 0.01
CA ALA A 76 2.85 -1.65 -0.53
C ALA A 76 3.72 -0.79 0.41
N LEU A 77 3.69 -1.10 1.70
CA LEU A 77 4.46 -0.47 2.77
C LEU A 77 5.65 -1.33 3.23
N ALA A 78 6.02 -2.36 2.46
CA ALA A 78 7.20 -3.15 2.75
C ALA A 78 8.47 -2.32 2.46
N PRO A 79 9.56 -2.50 3.22
CA PRO A 79 10.78 -1.71 3.11
C PRO A 79 11.65 -2.13 1.91
N TYR A 80 11.03 -2.33 0.75
CA TYR A 80 11.65 -2.82 -0.49
C TYR A 80 11.25 -1.96 -1.68
N SER A 81 12.07 -2.04 -2.74
CA SER A 81 11.79 -1.28 -3.95
C SER A 81 10.53 -1.82 -4.66
N GLN A 82 9.85 -0.96 -5.41
CA GLN A 82 8.70 -1.37 -6.21
C GLN A 82 8.78 -0.77 -7.60
N GLN A 83 8.40 -1.54 -8.61
CA GLN A 83 8.37 -1.10 -9.98
C GLN A 83 6.94 -0.86 -10.42
N ILE A 84 6.70 0.30 -11.02
CA ILE A 84 5.43 0.62 -11.65
C ILE A 84 5.59 0.51 -13.16
N VAL A 85 4.68 -0.21 -13.80
CA VAL A 85 4.52 -0.29 -15.25
C VAL A 85 3.12 0.19 -15.60
N GLN A 86 3.01 1.20 -16.45
CA GLN A 86 1.73 1.83 -16.76
C GLN A 86 1.39 1.73 -18.25
N THR A 87 0.16 1.35 -18.56
CA THR A 87 -0.44 1.47 -19.89
C THR A 87 -1.56 2.51 -19.84
N PRO A 88 -2.22 2.82 -20.97
CA PRO A 88 -3.41 3.67 -20.94
C PRO A 88 -4.58 3.08 -20.12
N ASP A 89 -4.63 1.76 -19.97
CA ASP A 89 -5.77 1.00 -19.42
C ASP A 89 -5.48 0.23 -18.13
N MET A 90 -4.24 0.20 -17.66
CA MET A 90 -3.88 -0.41 -16.38
C MET A 90 -2.58 0.15 -15.79
N VAL A 91 -2.42 -0.08 -14.50
CA VAL A 91 -1.15 0.04 -13.77
C VAL A 91 -0.81 -1.33 -13.21
N VAL A 92 0.46 -1.72 -13.34
CA VAL A 92 1.02 -2.90 -12.67
C VAL A 92 2.04 -2.42 -11.66
N ILE A 93 1.88 -2.83 -10.41
CA ILE A 93 2.88 -2.62 -9.36
C ILE A 93 3.53 -3.96 -9.09
N LEU A 94 4.85 -4.04 -9.30
CA LEU A 94 5.67 -5.19 -8.94
C LEU A 94 6.41 -4.86 -7.64
N TYR A 95 6.25 -5.70 -6.64
CA TYR A 95 6.92 -5.57 -5.35
C TYR A 95 8.16 -6.48 -5.34
N GLU A 96 9.31 -5.94 -4.93
CA GLU A 96 10.54 -6.73 -4.74
C GLU A 96 10.39 -7.71 -3.57
N PHE A 97 9.60 -7.35 -2.55
CA PHE A 97 9.30 -8.27 -1.47
C PHE A 97 8.37 -9.40 -1.94
N MET A 98 8.81 -10.65 -1.74
CA MET A 98 8.06 -11.87 -2.06
C MET A 98 7.57 -12.01 -3.52
N HIS A 99 8.03 -11.14 -4.44
CA HIS A 99 7.64 -11.13 -5.86
C HIS A 99 6.14 -11.01 -6.12
N PHE A 100 5.40 -10.35 -5.22
CA PHE A 100 4.00 -10.07 -5.48
C PHE A 100 3.84 -8.98 -6.53
N PHE A 101 2.70 -9.00 -7.21
CA PHE A 101 2.31 -7.93 -8.10
C PHE A 101 0.81 -7.67 -8.00
N ARG A 102 0.41 -6.43 -8.27
CA ARG A 102 -0.99 -6.03 -8.47
C ARG A 102 -1.16 -5.59 -9.91
N VAL A 103 -2.19 -6.10 -10.58
CA VAL A 103 -2.67 -5.59 -11.86
C VAL A 103 -3.92 -4.78 -11.58
N ILE A 104 -3.88 -3.50 -11.90
CA ILE A 104 -4.87 -2.51 -11.48
C ILE A 104 -5.48 -1.88 -12.74
N PRO A 105 -6.63 -2.36 -13.22
CA PRO A 105 -7.28 -1.80 -14.39
C PRO A 105 -7.73 -0.35 -14.15
N ILE A 106 -7.54 0.53 -15.13
CA ILE A 106 -7.96 1.93 -15.08
C ILE A 106 -9.33 2.09 -15.76
N GLY A 107 -10.25 2.79 -15.12
CA GLY A 107 -11.56 3.13 -15.68
C GLY A 107 -12.56 1.97 -15.69
N LYS A 108 -12.28 0.90 -14.92
CA LYS A 108 -13.19 -0.23 -14.74
C LYS A 108 -13.78 -0.22 -13.33
N PRO A 109 -15.04 -0.66 -13.16
CA PRO A 109 -15.58 -0.92 -11.83
C PRO A 109 -15.02 -2.24 -11.29
N HIS A 110 -15.07 -2.40 -9.96
CA HIS A 110 -14.94 -3.71 -9.32
C HIS A 110 -16.01 -4.69 -9.85
N PRO A 111 -15.73 -6.00 -9.88
CA PRO A 111 -16.76 -6.99 -10.15
C PRO A 111 -17.82 -6.99 -9.03
N ALA A 112 -19.04 -7.42 -9.36
CA ALA A 112 -20.15 -7.45 -8.39
C ALA A 112 -19.89 -8.45 -7.24
N ASP A 113 -19.25 -9.57 -7.55
CA ASP A 113 -18.86 -10.61 -6.61
C ASP A 113 -17.34 -10.67 -6.57
N VAL A 114 -16.75 -10.25 -5.44
CA VAL A 114 -15.30 -10.26 -5.21
C VAL A 114 -14.96 -11.35 -4.21
N GLU A 115 -14.02 -12.23 -4.57
CA GLU A 115 -13.45 -13.22 -3.65
C GLU A 115 -12.48 -12.56 -2.68
N LEU A 116 -12.48 -12.98 -1.41
CA LEU A 116 -11.54 -12.44 -0.43
C LEU A 116 -10.12 -12.99 -0.66
N THR A 117 -9.17 -12.11 -0.99
CA THR A 117 -7.76 -12.47 -1.19
C THR A 117 -6.83 -11.62 -0.33
N PHE A 118 -5.54 -11.98 -0.27
CA PHE A 118 -4.54 -11.19 0.47
C PHE A 118 -4.24 -9.83 -0.19
N MET A 119 -4.39 -9.74 -1.51
CA MET A 119 -4.07 -8.52 -2.28
C MET A 119 -5.31 -7.73 -2.71
N GLY A 120 -6.50 -8.27 -2.43
CA GLY A 120 -7.79 -7.67 -2.81
C GLY A 120 -8.02 -7.63 -4.32
N ASP A 121 -9.12 -7.01 -4.70
CA ASP A 121 -9.42 -6.58 -6.06
C ASP A 121 -9.22 -5.06 -6.13
N ALA A 122 -8.35 -4.62 -7.04
CA ALA A 122 -7.94 -3.22 -7.15
C ALA A 122 -8.31 -2.65 -8.52
N VAL A 123 -8.94 -1.47 -8.56
CA VAL A 123 -9.18 -0.70 -9.78
C VAL A 123 -8.70 0.72 -9.60
N ALA A 124 -8.42 1.41 -10.70
CA ALA A 124 -7.95 2.79 -10.66
C ALA A 124 -8.80 3.74 -11.49
N ASN A 125 -8.85 4.99 -11.06
CA ASN A 125 -9.46 6.09 -11.79
C ASN A 125 -8.61 7.35 -11.66
N TRP A 126 -8.78 8.30 -12.58
CA TRP A 126 -8.09 9.59 -12.53
C TRP A 126 -8.97 10.65 -11.88
N ASP A 127 -8.41 11.32 -10.87
CA ASP A 127 -8.95 12.55 -10.29
C ASP A 127 -7.98 13.70 -10.62
N GLY A 128 -8.27 14.40 -11.73
CA GLY A 128 -7.33 15.33 -12.35
C GLY A 128 -6.03 14.61 -12.74
N ASP A 129 -4.93 14.99 -12.08
CA ASP A 129 -3.58 14.41 -12.23
C ASP A 129 -3.23 13.40 -11.13
N THR A 130 -4.19 13.05 -10.27
CA THR A 130 -4.02 12.04 -9.22
C THR A 130 -4.54 10.70 -9.72
N LEU A 131 -3.71 9.67 -9.65
CA LEU A 131 -4.16 8.30 -9.83
C LEU A 131 -4.75 7.82 -8.49
N VAL A 132 -6.03 7.46 -8.51
CA VAL A 132 -6.75 6.94 -7.34
C VAL A 132 -6.94 5.45 -7.53
N ILE A 133 -6.41 4.65 -6.62
CA ILE A 133 -6.55 3.19 -6.60
C ILE A 133 -7.54 2.86 -5.48
N ASP A 134 -8.58 2.12 -5.81
CA ASP A 134 -9.62 1.64 -4.91
C ASP A 134 -9.45 0.12 -4.76
N THR A 135 -9.35 -0.39 -3.53
CA THR A 135 -9.13 -1.82 -3.28
C THR A 135 -10.12 -2.37 -2.27
N ILE A 136 -10.86 -3.40 -2.67
CA ILE A 136 -11.83 -4.13 -1.84
C ILE A 136 -11.53 -5.62 -1.84
N GLY A 137 -12.33 -6.42 -1.12
CA GLY A 137 -12.20 -7.88 -1.15
C GLY A 137 -10.92 -8.38 -0.48
N LEU A 138 -10.45 -7.67 0.53
CA LEU A 138 -9.30 -8.07 1.34
C LEU A 138 -9.77 -9.05 2.41
N ARG A 139 -9.11 -10.21 2.53
CA ARG A 139 -9.32 -11.11 3.67
C ARG A 139 -8.72 -10.48 4.93
N GLU A 140 -9.26 -10.82 6.11
CA GLU A 140 -8.67 -10.40 7.39
C GLU A 140 -7.18 -10.77 7.44
N TRP A 141 -6.32 -9.76 7.57
CA TRP A 141 -4.87 -9.92 7.47
C TRP A 141 -4.07 -8.79 8.14
N THR A 142 -2.76 -8.75 7.92
CA THR A 142 -1.87 -7.74 8.50
C THR A 142 -1.90 -6.43 7.73
N LEU A 143 -2.15 -5.32 8.43
CA LEU A 143 -2.12 -3.97 7.91
C LEU A 143 -0.69 -3.40 7.85
N SER A 144 0.19 -3.83 8.74
CA SER A 144 1.61 -3.45 8.75
C SER A 144 2.47 -4.48 9.47
N ALA A 145 3.79 -4.39 9.31
CA ALA A 145 4.78 -5.23 10.00
C ALA A 145 4.85 -5.01 11.54
N SER A 146 3.97 -4.19 12.13
CA SER A 146 3.89 -3.96 13.59
C SER A 146 2.78 -4.74 14.28
N ASN A 147 2.42 -5.91 13.73
CA ASN A 147 1.32 -6.77 14.21
C ASN A 147 -0.03 -6.02 14.30
N LEU A 148 -0.25 -5.10 13.36
CA LEU A 148 -1.54 -4.45 13.15
C LEU A 148 -2.35 -5.29 12.17
N TRP A 149 -3.61 -5.55 12.48
CA TRP A 149 -4.50 -6.37 11.68
C TRP A 149 -5.72 -5.58 11.23
N HIS A 150 -6.17 -5.82 10.01
CA HIS A 150 -7.42 -5.31 9.50
C HIS A 150 -8.42 -6.43 9.36
N SER A 151 -9.71 -6.10 9.36
CA SER A 151 -10.78 -7.04 9.12
C SER A 151 -10.94 -7.37 7.63
N ASP A 152 -11.81 -8.33 7.35
CA ASP A 152 -12.33 -8.65 6.02
C ASP A 152 -13.28 -7.58 5.44
N ALA A 153 -13.53 -6.48 6.18
CA ALA A 153 -14.28 -5.32 5.71
C ALA A 153 -13.37 -4.14 5.35
N LEU A 154 -12.04 -4.35 5.31
CA LEU A 154 -11.11 -3.31 4.89
C LEU A 154 -11.36 -2.91 3.43
N HIS A 155 -11.48 -1.60 3.24
CA HIS A 155 -11.43 -0.90 1.96
C HIS A 155 -10.27 0.10 2.03
N THR A 156 -9.35 0.03 1.06
CA THR A 156 -8.26 1.00 0.95
C THR A 156 -8.46 1.91 -0.26
N ILE A 157 -8.11 3.17 -0.09
CA ILE A 157 -8.10 4.16 -1.17
C ILE A 157 -6.71 4.79 -1.20
N GLU A 158 -5.93 4.47 -2.22
CA GLU A 158 -4.59 5.00 -2.43
C GLU A 158 -4.66 6.15 -3.45
N ARG A 159 -3.91 7.23 -3.21
CA ARG A 159 -3.84 8.41 -4.07
C ARG A 159 -2.38 8.70 -4.37
N LEU A 160 -1.98 8.49 -5.62
CA LEU A 160 -0.64 8.74 -6.13
C LEU A 160 -0.63 10.04 -6.91
N LYS A 161 0.24 10.97 -6.51
CA LYS A 161 0.38 12.28 -7.16
C LYS A 161 1.83 12.72 -7.21
N HIS A 162 2.33 13.08 -8.39
CA HIS A 162 3.64 13.73 -8.50
C HIS A 162 3.65 15.05 -7.71
N ILE A 163 4.66 15.21 -6.86
CA ILE A 163 4.97 16.49 -6.21
C ILE A 163 6.13 17.19 -6.91
N ASP A 164 7.01 16.43 -7.55
CA ASP A 164 8.09 16.89 -8.43
C ASP A 164 8.43 15.78 -9.47
N PRO A 165 9.39 15.99 -10.40
CA PRO A 165 9.72 15.00 -11.44
C PRO A 165 10.21 13.63 -10.93
N THR A 166 10.66 13.56 -9.69
CA THR A 166 11.30 12.37 -9.08
C THR A 166 10.61 11.91 -7.81
N THR A 167 9.61 12.63 -7.30
CA THR A 167 8.93 12.31 -6.05
C THR A 167 7.42 12.24 -6.25
N VAL A 168 6.81 11.20 -5.69
CA VAL A 168 5.37 10.96 -5.67
C VAL A 168 4.89 10.98 -4.22
N SER A 169 3.82 11.74 -3.97
CA SER A 169 3.03 11.63 -2.75
C SER A 169 2.15 10.38 -2.87
N TYR A 170 2.30 9.45 -1.92
CA TYR A 170 1.47 8.27 -1.76
C TYR A 170 0.60 8.46 -0.52
N GLU A 171 -0.67 8.80 -0.68
CA GLU A 171 -1.63 8.83 0.43
C GLU A 171 -2.47 7.58 0.41
N ILE A 172 -2.60 6.90 1.55
CA ILE A 172 -3.51 5.77 1.70
C ILE A 172 -4.55 6.09 2.77
N THR A 173 -5.80 5.81 2.45
CA THR A 173 -6.94 5.83 3.38
C THR A 173 -7.28 4.41 3.77
N ILE A 174 -7.47 4.20 5.07
CA ILE A 174 -7.93 2.95 5.67
C ILE A 174 -9.37 3.17 6.11
N ASP A 175 -10.31 2.50 5.43
CA ASP A 175 -11.70 2.40 5.83
C ASP A 175 -11.99 0.95 6.27
N ASP A 176 -12.05 0.74 7.58
CA ASP A 176 -12.42 -0.56 8.15
C ASP A 176 -13.51 -0.35 9.20
N PRO A 177 -14.78 -0.46 8.82
CA PRO A 177 -15.91 -0.18 9.71
C PRO A 177 -16.12 -1.26 10.77
N LYS A 178 -15.35 -2.36 10.78
CA LYS A 178 -15.33 -3.33 11.88
C LYS A 178 -14.30 -2.97 12.95
N ILE A 179 -13.38 -2.05 12.64
CA ILE A 179 -12.30 -1.63 13.53
C ILE A 179 -12.43 -0.17 13.95
N PHE A 180 -12.61 0.74 13.00
CA PHE A 180 -12.56 2.18 13.22
C PHE A 180 -13.95 2.82 13.15
N THR A 181 -14.09 3.94 13.88
CA THR A 181 -15.33 4.75 13.89
C THR A 181 -15.54 5.54 12.60
N ARG A 182 -14.48 5.74 11.82
CA ARG A 182 -14.48 6.46 10.54
C ARG A 182 -13.17 6.15 9.78
N PRO A 183 -13.12 6.41 8.46
CA PRO A 183 -11.87 6.34 7.72
C PRO A 183 -10.81 7.30 8.27
N TRP A 184 -9.55 6.93 8.07
CA TRP A 184 -8.38 7.77 8.36
C TRP A 184 -7.32 7.57 7.29
N SER A 185 -6.45 8.58 7.12
CA SER A 185 -5.47 8.58 6.02
C SER A 185 -4.07 8.93 6.52
N GLN A 186 -3.06 8.44 5.80
CA GLN A 186 -1.68 8.80 6.00
C GLN A 186 -0.95 8.94 4.67
N THR A 187 -0.16 10.02 4.56
CA THR A 187 0.70 10.29 3.42
C THR A 187 2.13 9.83 3.69
N PHE A 188 2.70 9.19 2.69
CA PHE A 188 4.09 8.78 2.53
C PHE A 188 4.65 9.38 1.24
N GLN A 189 5.93 9.18 0.99
CA GLN A 189 6.57 9.57 -0.25
C GLN A 189 7.15 8.33 -0.94
N MET A 190 7.22 8.40 -2.26
CA MET A 190 7.96 7.47 -3.10
C MET A 190 8.95 8.27 -3.93
N LYS A 191 10.12 7.70 -4.18
CA LYS A 191 11.19 8.39 -4.93
C LYS A 191 11.69 7.55 -6.08
N LEU A 192 11.78 8.17 -7.26
CA LEU A 192 12.17 7.52 -8.50
C LEU A 192 13.68 7.28 -8.52
N HIS A 193 14.08 6.04 -8.82
CA HIS A 193 15.47 5.66 -9.04
C HIS A 193 15.66 5.08 -10.45
N PRO A 194 15.99 5.90 -11.46
CA PRO A 194 16.10 5.45 -12.85
C PRO A 194 17.20 4.42 -13.10
N THR A 195 18.17 4.29 -12.19
CA THR A 195 19.28 3.35 -12.28
C THR A 195 19.05 2.05 -11.51
N TRP A 196 17.96 1.96 -10.75
CA TRP A 196 17.62 0.74 -10.02
C TRP A 196 16.88 -0.24 -10.92
N SER A 197 17.04 -1.52 -10.59
CA SER A 197 16.18 -2.62 -11.01
C SER A 197 15.73 -3.34 -9.76
N LEU A 198 14.56 -3.99 -9.80
CA LEU A 198 14.23 -4.95 -8.76
C LEU A 198 15.30 -6.04 -8.77
N LEU A 199 15.90 -6.32 -7.62
CA LEU A 199 17.04 -7.22 -7.52
C LEU A 199 16.63 -8.68 -7.37
N GLU A 200 15.47 -8.88 -6.76
CA GLU A 200 14.84 -10.17 -6.60
C GLU A 200 13.54 -10.12 -7.38
#